data_AF-A0A193GML7-F1
#
_entry.id   AF-A0A193GML7-F1
#
_cell.length_a   1.000
_cell.length_b   1.000
_cell.length_c   1.000
_cell.angle_alpha   90.00
_cell.angle_beta   90.00
_cell.angle_gamma   90.00
#
_symmetry.space_group_name_H-M   'P 1'
#
loop_
_entity.id
_entity.type
_entity.pdbx_description
1 polymer ?
#
loop_
_entity_poly.entity_id
_entity_poly.type
_entity_poly.pdbx_seq_one_letter_code
_entity_poly.pdbx_strand_id
1 'polypeptide(L)'
;MNEGDGPQHFMIIGHGPQHFMIIGPTGKGRSQLLQAEADRLGISYEELERRLEPTPEQKERARMRQEEEDRRDAQRLDAVRKAYWVNTDESDSDLYALSDALSAAGIASDPTVEQRRILFMMLPANVIGQGLAWGFSDTEVRGQVHAFVAENRDAVARAVSA
;
A
#
# COMPACT_ATOMS: atom_id res chain seq x y z
N MET A 1 -34.59 31.28 32.44
CA MET A 1 -33.15 30.98 32.27
C MET A 1 -33.03 30.34 30.90
N ASN A 2 -32.78 31.14 29.84
CA ASN A 2 -31.44 31.52 29.30
C ASN A 2 -30.60 30.27 29.00
N GLU A 3 -29.97 30.03 27.86
CA GLU A 3 -29.55 30.75 26.62
C GLU A 3 -29.26 29.61 25.59
N GLY A 4 -29.13 29.76 24.28
CA GLY A 4 -28.94 30.91 23.41
C GLY A 4 -28.91 30.44 21.95
N ASP A 5 -29.35 31.35 21.11
CA ASP A 5 -29.41 31.32 19.66
C ASP A 5 -28.01 31.33 19.02
N GLY A 6 -27.92 30.85 17.79
CA GLY A 6 -26.71 30.89 16.97
C GLY A 6 -26.98 30.36 15.57
N PRO A 7 -27.40 31.20 14.60
CA PRO A 7 -27.47 30.80 13.21
C PRO A 7 -26.06 30.74 12.63
N GLN A 8 -25.60 29.55 12.22
CA GLN A 8 -24.41 29.46 11.37
C GLN A 8 -24.79 29.92 9.96
N HIS A 9 -24.57 31.22 9.71
CA HIS A 9 -24.49 31.79 8.38
C HIS A 9 -23.45 31.02 7.55
N PHE A 10 -23.91 30.19 6.62
CA PHE A 10 -23.11 29.81 5.47
C PHE A 10 -23.36 30.82 4.36
N MET A 11 -22.40 31.74 4.24
CA MET A 11 -22.31 32.71 3.16
C MET A 11 -22.01 31.95 1.86
N ILE A 12 -23.00 31.88 0.96
CA ILE A 12 -22.81 31.40 -0.41
C ILE A 12 -22.15 32.55 -1.19
N ILE A 13 -20.83 32.47 -1.40
CA ILE A 13 -20.14 33.30 -2.38
C ILE A 13 -20.06 32.51 -3.69
N GLY A 14 -20.64 33.08 -4.74
CA GLY A 14 -20.91 32.42 -6.01
C GLY A 14 -19.75 32.30 -7.00
N HIS A 15 -20.10 31.61 -8.09
CA HIS A 15 -19.52 31.52 -9.43
C HIS A 15 -18.14 30.86 -9.66
N GLY A 16 -18.20 29.58 -10.07
CA GLY A 16 -17.16 28.84 -10.81
C GLY A 16 -17.57 27.37 -10.97
N PRO A 17 -17.14 26.63 -12.01
CA PRO A 17 -17.45 25.21 -12.15
C PRO A 17 -16.70 24.43 -11.06
N GLN A 18 -17.40 24.16 -9.96
CA GLN A 18 -16.84 23.51 -8.78
C GLN A 18 -16.66 22.00 -9.05
N HIS A 19 -15.42 21.59 -9.26
CA HIS A 19 -15.03 20.18 -9.14
C HIS A 19 -15.03 19.80 -7.66
N PHE A 20 -15.96 18.93 -7.26
CA PHE A 20 -16.01 18.37 -5.91
C PHE A 20 -15.34 17.00 -5.88
N MET A 21 -14.18 16.91 -5.22
CA MET A 21 -13.55 15.63 -4.89
C MET A 21 -13.92 15.26 -3.45
N ILE A 22 -14.70 14.20 -3.26
CA ILE A 22 -15.15 13.73 -1.94
C ILE A 22 -14.28 12.53 -1.52
N ILE A 23 -13.36 12.79 -0.58
CA ILE A 23 -12.56 11.78 0.13
C ILE A 23 -13.08 11.72 1.58
N GLY A 24 -13.60 10.56 1.99
CA GLY A 24 -14.08 10.34 3.36
C GLY A 24 -14.19 8.84 3.68
N PRO A 25 -13.80 8.38 4.88
CA PRO A 25 -13.60 6.96 5.19
C PRO A 25 -14.86 6.15 5.55
N THR A 26 -16.08 6.65 5.30
CA THR A 26 -17.31 5.89 5.62
C THR A 26 -18.44 6.18 4.64
N GLY A 27 -18.88 5.12 3.94
CA GLY A 27 -19.85 5.16 2.84
C GLY A 27 -21.27 5.68 3.15
N LYS A 28 -21.58 6.06 4.40
CA LYS A 28 -22.93 6.54 4.78
C LYS A 28 -23.29 7.91 4.20
N GLY A 29 -22.31 8.79 3.97
CA GLY A 29 -22.55 10.13 3.41
C GLY A 29 -22.74 10.16 1.90
N ARG A 30 -22.13 9.21 1.18
CA ARG A 30 -22.23 9.13 -0.29
C ARG A 30 -23.66 8.78 -0.74
N SER A 31 -24.28 7.78 -0.11
CA SER A 31 -25.64 7.36 -0.50
C SER A 31 -26.70 8.43 -0.24
N GLN A 32 -26.60 9.22 0.85
CA GLN A 32 -27.55 10.30 1.13
C GLN A 32 -27.42 11.49 0.16
N LEU A 33 -26.19 11.85 -0.22
CA LEU A 33 -25.95 12.90 -1.21
C LEU A 33 -26.38 12.49 -2.61
N LEU A 34 -26.16 11.23 -2.98
CA LEU A 34 -26.63 10.67 -4.24
C LEU A 34 -28.16 10.61 -4.30
N GLN A 35 -28.82 10.23 -3.20
CA GLN A 35 -30.28 10.25 -3.12
C GLN A 35 -30.83 11.67 -3.25
N ALA A 36 -30.26 12.64 -2.54
CA ALA A 36 -30.66 14.04 -2.62
C ALA A 36 -30.43 14.63 -4.03
N GLU A 37 -29.37 14.22 -4.72
CA GLU A 37 -29.09 14.63 -6.09
C GLU A 37 -30.04 13.98 -7.11
N ALA A 38 -30.41 12.71 -6.90
CA ALA A 38 -31.40 12.01 -7.70
C ALA A 38 -32.78 12.67 -7.57
N ASP A 39 -33.18 13.00 -6.33
CA ASP A 39 -34.40 13.71 -6.00
C ASP A 39 -34.41 15.13 -6.62
N ARG A 40 -33.28 15.85 -6.58
CA ARG A 40 -33.11 17.17 -7.22
C ARG A 40 -33.26 17.10 -8.74
N LEU A 41 -32.72 16.06 -9.36
CA LEU A 41 -32.77 15.85 -10.81
C LEU A 41 -34.08 15.18 -11.28
N GLY A 42 -34.94 14.76 -10.35
CA GLY A 42 -36.19 14.06 -10.64
C GLY A 42 -35.98 12.69 -11.31
N ILE A 43 -34.84 12.05 -11.08
CA ILE A 43 -34.49 10.72 -11.62
C ILE A 43 -34.38 9.71 -10.48
N SER A 44 -34.48 8.41 -10.79
CA SER A 44 -34.27 7.38 -9.77
C SER A 44 -32.81 7.34 -9.32
N TYR A 45 -32.59 6.90 -8.09
CA TYR A 45 -31.25 6.65 -7.54
C TYR A 45 -30.43 5.71 -8.44
N GLU A 46 -31.06 4.63 -8.93
CA GLU A 46 -30.43 3.66 -9.84
C GLU A 46 -30.04 4.28 -11.19
N GLU A 47 -30.85 5.20 -11.73
CA GLU A 47 -30.53 5.93 -12.96
C GLU A 47 -29.38 6.92 -12.75
N LEU A 48 -29.31 7.56 -11.57
CA LEU A 48 -28.17 8.41 -11.20
C LEU A 48 -26.89 7.58 -11.05
N GLU A 49 -26.95 6.42 -10.39
CA GLU A 49 -25.81 5.50 -10.26
C GLU A 49 -25.29 5.06 -11.62
N ARG A 50 -26.18 4.66 -12.55
CA ARG A 50 -25.78 4.27 -13.91
C ARG A 50 -25.07 5.38 -14.67
N ARG A 51 -25.43 6.64 -14.42
CA ARG A 51 -24.76 7.82 -15.03
C ARG A 51 -23.40 8.13 -14.41
N LEU A 52 -23.21 7.74 -13.15
CA LEU A 52 -21.96 7.94 -12.41
C LEU A 52 -20.97 6.79 -12.59
N GLU A 53 -21.41 5.67 -13.18
CA GLU A 53 -20.49 4.60 -13.57
C GLU A 53 -19.39 5.15 -14.49
N PRO A 54 -18.11 4.94 -14.15
CA PRO A 54 -17.02 5.39 -14.98
C PRO A 54 -17.11 4.76 -16.37
N THR A 55 -16.92 5.56 -17.41
CA THR A 55 -16.91 5.06 -18.79
C THR A 55 -15.76 4.06 -18.98
N PRO A 56 -15.83 3.15 -19.97
CA PRO A 56 -14.72 2.24 -20.27
C PRO A 56 -13.38 2.96 -20.46
N GLU A 57 -13.38 4.12 -21.12
CA GLU A 57 -12.20 4.96 -21.30
C GLU A 57 -11.67 5.55 -19.98
N GLN A 58 -12.56 5.93 -19.06
CA GLN A 58 -12.16 6.42 -17.72
C GLN A 58 -11.57 5.30 -16.86
N LYS A 59 -12.15 4.09 -16.93
CA LYS A 59 -11.61 2.89 -16.27
C LYS A 59 -10.23 2.55 -16.82
N GLU A 60 -10.06 2.58 -18.14
CA GLU A 60 -8.79 2.31 -18.80
C GLU A 60 -7.73 3.34 -18.42
N ARG A 61 -8.06 4.64 -18.45
CA ARG A 61 -7.14 5.70 -18.00
C ARG A 61 -6.77 5.56 -16.52
N ALA A 62 -7.72 5.14 -15.68
CA ALA A 62 -7.44 4.89 -14.27
C ALA A 62 -6.49 3.70 -14.09
N ARG A 63 -6.70 2.61 -14.84
CA ARG A 63 -5.80 1.45 -14.85
C ARG A 63 -4.39 1.84 -15.30
N MET A 64 -4.26 2.55 -16.42
CA MET A 64 -2.95 3.00 -16.92
C MET A 64 -2.21 3.89 -15.91
N ARG A 65 -2.93 4.79 -15.21
CA ARG A 65 -2.33 5.60 -14.14
C ARG A 65 -1.85 4.73 -12.98
N GLN A 66 -2.67 3.79 -12.53
CA GLN A 66 -2.30 2.87 -11.45
C GLN A 66 -1.06 2.04 -11.83
N GLU A 67 -1.03 1.47 -13.04
CA GLU A 67 0.13 0.72 -13.54
C GLU A 67 1.41 1.57 -13.59
N GLU A 68 1.30 2.86 -13.96
CA GLU A 68 2.43 3.77 -13.94
C GLU A 68 2.91 4.07 -12.51
N GLU A 69 1.98 4.29 -11.58
CA GLU A 69 2.28 4.50 -10.15
C GLU A 69 2.96 3.27 -9.55
N ASP A 70 2.38 2.08 -9.75
CA ASP A 70 2.93 0.81 -9.27
C ASP A 70 4.36 0.58 -9.79
N ARG A 71 4.60 0.91 -11.07
CA ARG A 71 5.94 0.82 -11.67
C ARG A 71 6.93 1.79 -11.00
N ARG A 72 6.52 3.03 -10.73
CA ARG A 72 7.37 4.02 -10.05
C ARG A 72 7.69 3.59 -8.63
N ASP A 73 6.72 3.03 -7.91
CA ASP A 73 6.91 2.58 -6.54
C ASP A 73 7.78 1.33 -6.47
N ALA A 74 7.64 0.40 -7.42
CA ALA A 74 8.56 -0.74 -7.56
C ALA A 74 10.01 -0.27 -7.80
N GLN A 75 10.23 0.75 -8.64
CA GLN A 75 11.56 1.33 -8.88
C GLN A 75 12.14 1.98 -7.63
N ARG A 76 11.33 2.72 -6.87
CA ARG A 76 11.75 3.35 -5.61
C ARG A 76 12.15 2.29 -4.59
N LEU A 77 11.35 1.25 -4.43
CA LEU A 77 11.64 0.16 -3.51
C LEU A 77 12.92 -0.59 -3.87
N ASP A 78 13.12 -0.89 -5.15
CA ASP A 78 14.35 -1.51 -5.64
C ASP A 78 15.59 -0.63 -5.36
N ALA A 79 15.47 0.68 -5.58
CA ALA A 79 16.55 1.63 -5.26
C ALA A 79 16.87 1.65 -3.76
N VAL A 80 15.85 1.66 -2.90
CA VAL A 80 16.02 1.60 -1.43
C VAL A 80 16.71 0.31 -1.00
N ARG A 81 16.26 -0.84 -1.52
CA ARG A 81 16.87 -2.14 -1.22
C ARG A 81 18.34 -2.17 -1.62
N LYS A 82 18.67 -1.72 -2.83
CA LYS A 82 20.05 -1.65 -3.32
C LYS A 82 20.90 -0.71 -2.46
N ALA A 83 20.37 0.46 -2.13
CA ALA A 83 21.08 1.43 -1.29
C ALA A 83 21.36 0.86 0.09
N TYR A 84 20.38 0.23 0.74
CA TYR A 84 20.59 -0.42 2.03
C TYR A 84 21.68 -1.48 1.93
N TRP A 85 21.54 -2.43 1.00
CA TRP A 85 22.49 -3.53 0.87
C TRP A 85 23.93 -3.08 0.60
N VAL A 86 24.13 -2.03 -0.20
CA VAL A 86 25.47 -1.48 -0.49
C VAL A 86 26.10 -0.76 0.72
N ASN A 87 25.28 -0.25 1.64
CA ASN A 87 25.76 0.50 2.81
C ASN A 87 25.77 -0.33 4.10
N THR A 88 25.27 -1.56 4.07
CA THR A 88 25.29 -2.49 5.20
C THR A 88 26.46 -3.46 5.06
N ASP A 89 27.22 -3.64 6.13
CA ASP A 89 28.34 -4.59 6.14
C ASP A 89 27.81 -6.05 6.10
N GLU A 90 28.52 -6.95 5.42
CA GLU A 90 28.10 -8.36 5.30
C GLU A 90 28.09 -9.11 6.64
N SER A 91 28.88 -8.60 7.60
CA SER A 91 28.97 -9.08 8.97
C SER A 91 27.97 -8.42 9.92
N ASP A 92 27.12 -7.52 9.42
CA ASP A 92 26.08 -6.87 10.22
C ASP A 92 25.14 -7.92 10.81
N SER A 93 24.98 -7.86 12.14
CA SER A 93 24.15 -8.78 12.89
C SER A 93 22.67 -8.72 12.51
N ASP A 94 22.20 -7.59 11.97
CA ASP A 94 20.83 -7.46 11.50
C ASP A 94 20.53 -8.40 10.31
N LEU A 95 21.55 -8.73 9.52
CA LEU A 95 21.40 -9.65 8.38
C LEU A 95 21.32 -11.12 8.82
N TYR A 96 21.60 -11.45 10.09
CA TYR A 96 21.45 -12.82 10.58
C TYR A 96 19.99 -13.29 10.61
N ALA A 97 19.03 -12.37 10.79
CA ALA A 97 17.62 -12.73 10.72
C ALA A 97 17.21 -13.34 9.36
N LEU A 98 17.86 -12.90 8.28
CA LEU A 98 17.66 -13.48 6.94
C LEU A 98 18.26 -14.88 6.83
N SER A 99 19.45 -15.07 7.44
CA SER A 99 20.11 -16.38 7.52
C SER A 99 19.24 -17.37 8.27
N ASP A 100 18.79 -16.98 9.46
CA ASP A 100 17.96 -17.80 10.34
C ASP A 100 16.65 -18.20 9.65
N ALA A 101 16.03 -17.30 8.90
CA ALA A 101 14.81 -17.61 8.15
C ALA A 101 15.03 -18.68 7.05
N LEU A 102 16.13 -18.59 6.29
CA LEU A 102 16.47 -19.57 5.26
C LEU A 102 16.83 -20.94 5.87
N SER A 103 17.58 -20.94 6.96
CA SER A 103 17.97 -22.16 7.66
C SER A 103 16.78 -22.83 8.37
N ALA A 104 15.94 -22.06 9.06
CA ALA A 104 14.75 -22.58 9.73
C ALA A 104 13.74 -23.18 8.75
N ALA A 105 13.63 -22.64 7.54
CA ALA A 105 12.78 -23.18 6.48
C ALA A 105 13.37 -24.43 5.78
N GLY A 106 14.59 -24.84 6.16
CA GLY A 106 15.32 -25.94 5.54
C GLY A 106 15.69 -25.67 4.08
N ILE A 107 15.89 -24.40 3.72
CA ILE A 107 16.26 -23.99 2.35
C ILE A 107 17.79 -24.02 2.19
N ALA A 108 18.54 -23.48 3.16
CA ALA A 108 19.99 -23.49 3.15
C ALA A 108 20.53 -23.59 4.59
N SER A 109 21.41 -24.56 4.84
CA SER A 109 21.98 -24.81 6.17
C SER A 109 23.01 -23.76 6.59
N ASP A 110 23.74 -23.18 5.63
CA ASP A 110 24.69 -22.09 5.83
C ASP A 110 24.50 -21.06 4.70
N PRO A 111 23.51 -20.14 4.83
CA PRO A 111 23.16 -19.22 3.76
C PRO A 111 24.29 -18.25 3.41
N THR A 112 24.66 -18.19 2.13
CA THR A 112 25.69 -17.26 1.65
C THR A 112 25.21 -15.81 1.71
N VAL A 113 26.14 -14.85 1.61
CA VAL A 113 25.83 -13.41 1.49
C VAL A 113 24.84 -13.17 0.34
N GLU A 114 25.06 -13.80 -0.82
CA GLU A 114 24.20 -13.63 -1.98
C GLU A 114 22.81 -14.25 -1.75
N GLN A 115 22.71 -15.38 -1.05
CA GLN A 115 21.40 -15.97 -0.71
C GLN A 115 20.60 -15.07 0.24
N ARG A 116 21.27 -14.47 1.23
CA ARG A 116 20.67 -13.45 2.11
C ARG A 116 20.21 -12.23 1.31
N ARG A 117 21.02 -11.77 0.35
CA ARG A 117 20.68 -10.66 -0.55
C ARG A 117 19.45 -10.97 -1.39
N ILE A 118 19.39 -12.16 -1.99
CA ILE A 118 18.26 -12.60 -2.81
C ILE A 118 16.98 -12.59 -1.97
N LEU A 119 17.01 -13.18 -0.77
CA LEU A 119 15.86 -13.14 0.14
C LEU A 119 15.45 -11.70 0.46
N PHE A 120 16.40 -10.84 0.85
CA PHE A 120 16.13 -9.44 1.13
C PHE A 120 15.46 -8.71 -0.05
N MET A 121 15.90 -8.97 -1.28
CA MET A 121 15.30 -8.39 -2.48
C MET A 121 13.87 -8.88 -2.75
N MET A 122 13.50 -10.05 -2.23
CA MET A 122 12.15 -10.62 -2.34
C MET A 122 11.18 -10.13 -1.28
N LEU A 123 11.65 -9.63 -0.13
CA LEU A 123 10.78 -9.21 0.98
C LEU A 123 9.81 -8.10 0.57
N PRO A 124 8.55 -8.12 1.01
CA PRO A 124 7.57 -7.11 0.63
C PRO A 124 7.91 -5.73 1.21
N ALA A 125 7.38 -4.67 0.59
CA ALA A 125 7.73 -3.28 0.89
C ALA A 125 7.53 -2.90 2.37
N ASN A 126 6.47 -3.42 3.00
CA ASN A 126 6.18 -3.17 4.41
C ASN A 126 7.26 -3.78 5.34
N VAL A 127 7.71 -5.00 5.05
CA VAL A 127 8.77 -5.67 5.84
C VAL A 127 10.09 -4.93 5.67
N ILE A 128 10.43 -4.49 4.45
CA ILE A 128 11.60 -3.65 4.20
C ILE A 128 11.51 -2.35 5.00
N GLY A 129 10.37 -1.65 4.93
CA GLY A 129 10.19 -0.39 5.64
C GLY A 129 10.36 -0.53 7.16
N GLN A 130 9.81 -1.60 7.75
CA GLN A 130 9.95 -1.86 9.18
C GLN A 130 11.38 -2.29 9.56
N GLY A 131 12.02 -3.15 8.75
CA GLY A 131 13.41 -3.53 8.97
C GLY A 131 14.39 -2.35 8.88
N LEU A 132 14.12 -1.37 8.02
CA LEU A 132 14.90 -0.13 7.96
C LEU A 132 14.67 0.79 9.18
N ALA A 133 13.44 0.79 9.72
CA ALA A 133 13.08 1.68 10.82
C ALA A 133 13.54 1.12 12.18
N TRP A 134 13.44 -0.19 12.37
CA TRP A 134 13.57 -0.85 13.68
C TRP A 134 14.66 -1.93 13.71
N GLY A 135 15.22 -2.31 12.57
CA GLY A 135 16.19 -3.40 12.43
C GLY A 135 15.52 -4.72 12.06
N PHE A 136 16.24 -5.57 11.31
CA PHE A 136 15.75 -6.91 10.94
C PHE A 136 15.84 -7.91 12.10
N SER A 137 16.63 -7.60 13.12
CA SER A 137 16.73 -8.35 14.37
C SER A 137 15.54 -8.11 15.31
N ASP A 138 14.71 -7.09 15.05
CA ASP A 138 13.48 -6.85 15.79
C ASP A 138 12.54 -8.06 15.75
N THR A 139 11.84 -8.33 16.84
CA THR A 139 11.05 -9.56 16.99
C THR A 139 9.87 -9.61 16.02
N GLU A 140 9.19 -8.49 15.79
CA GLU A 140 8.05 -8.44 14.87
C GLU A 140 8.53 -8.52 13.43
N VAL A 141 9.58 -7.76 13.08
CA VAL A 141 10.16 -7.77 11.74
C VAL A 141 10.68 -9.17 11.39
N ARG A 142 11.46 -9.79 12.29
CA ARG A 142 11.94 -11.16 12.13
C ARG A 142 10.78 -12.13 11.96
N GLY A 143 9.72 -12.01 12.76
CA GLY A 143 8.51 -12.83 12.62
C GLY A 143 7.90 -12.74 11.22
N GLN A 144 7.81 -11.52 10.66
CA GLN A 144 7.29 -11.31 9.31
C GLN A 144 8.22 -11.88 8.23
N VAL A 145 9.54 -11.79 8.39
CA VAL A 145 10.51 -12.42 7.48
C VAL A 145 10.31 -13.94 7.47
N HIS A 146 10.22 -14.58 8.65
CA HIS A 146 9.97 -16.01 8.75
C HIS A 146 8.63 -16.41 8.14
N ALA A 147 7.56 -15.65 8.39
CA ALA A 147 6.24 -15.89 7.80
C ALA A 147 6.30 -15.81 6.27
N PHE A 148 6.94 -14.77 5.74
CA PHE A 148 7.12 -14.61 4.29
C PHE A 148 7.85 -15.80 3.67
N VAL A 149 8.96 -16.25 4.27
CA VAL A 149 9.72 -17.40 3.78
C VAL A 149 8.90 -18.69 3.86
N ALA A 150 8.13 -18.89 4.93
CA ALA A 150 7.29 -20.08 5.07
C ALA A 150 6.17 -20.12 4.02
N GLU A 151 5.48 -19.00 3.80
CA GLU A 151 4.39 -18.87 2.83
C GLU A 151 4.88 -18.97 1.38
N ASN A 152 6.10 -18.50 1.11
CA ASN A 152 6.68 -18.44 -0.24
C ASN A 152 7.84 -19.43 -0.44
N ARG A 153 7.89 -20.50 0.37
CA ARG A 153 9.05 -21.40 0.49
C ARG A 153 9.62 -21.84 -0.85
N ASP A 154 8.78 -22.32 -1.76
CA ASP A 154 9.23 -22.83 -3.05
C ASP A 154 9.77 -21.74 -3.97
N ALA A 155 9.18 -20.54 -3.93
CA ALA A 155 9.66 -19.40 -4.71
C ALA A 155 11.01 -18.90 -4.19
N VAL A 156 11.15 -18.81 -2.86
CA VAL A 156 12.41 -18.45 -2.21
C VAL A 156 13.48 -19.50 -2.50
N ALA A 157 13.17 -20.79 -2.32
CA ALA A 157 14.11 -21.88 -2.56
C ALA A 157 14.64 -21.89 -3.99
N ARG A 158 13.77 -21.68 -4.99
CA ARG A 158 14.18 -21.54 -6.40
C ARG A 158 15.08 -20.34 -6.61
N ALA A 159 14.74 -19.20 -6.04
CA ALA A 159 15.50 -17.96 -6.22
C ALA A 159 16.91 -18.05 -5.62
N VAL A 160 17.06 -18.63 -4.43
CA VAL A 160 18.36 -18.71 -3.73
C VAL A 160 19.26 -19.86 -4.20
N SER A 161 18.73 -20.75 -5.05
CA SER A 161 19.46 -21.89 -5.63
C SER A 161 19.90 -21.66 -7.08
N ALA A 162 19.46 -20.55 -7.69
CA ALA A 162 19.84 -20.12 -9.04
C ALA A 162 21.19 -19.40 -9.02
#